data_AF-X1K3X4-F1
#
_entry.id   AF-X1K3X4-F1
#
_cell.length_a   1.000
_cell.length_b   1.000
_cell.length_c   1.000
_cell.angle_alpha   90.00
_cell.angle_beta   90.00
_cell.angle_gamma   90.00
#
_symmetry.space_group_name_H-M   'P 1'
#
loop_
_entity.id
_entity.type
_entity.pdbx_description
1 polymer ?
#
loop_
_entity_poly.entity_id
_entity_poly.type
_entity_poly.pdbx_seq_one_letter_code
_entity_poly.pdbx_strand_id
1 'polypeptide(L)' 'MDYQIRTDKIREKIIKSKLDGFLIVGENNIRYLSGFFGKGSGSWVLLTKNQQYLLADSRFTEQANEQ' A
#
# COMPACT_ATOMS: atom_id res chain seq x y z
N MET A 1 -0.60 15.17 -5.82
CA MET A 1 -0.92 13.94 -6.57
C MET A 1 -2.02 13.22 -5.83
N ASP A 2 -3.10 12.82 -6.51
CA ASP A 2 -4.24 12.19 -5.86
C ASP A 2 -4.07 10.66 -5.84
N TYR A 3 -3.36 10.16 -4.83
CA TYR A 3 -3.08 8.73 -4.64
C TYR A 3 -4.37 7.94 -4.37
N GLN A 4 -5.38 8.59 -3.79
CA GLN A 4 -6.67 7.99 -3.47
C GLN A 4 -7.35 7.44 -4.73
N ILE A 5 -7.38 8.24 -5.80
CA ILE A 5 -7.94 7.84 -7.11
C ILE A 5 -7.28 6.57 -7.65
N ARG A 6 -5.96 6.41 -7.46
CA ARG A 6 -5.22 5.24 -7.96
C ARG A 6 -5.55 4.00 -7.14
N THR A 7 -5.56 4.13 -5.83
CA THR A 7 -5.92 3.05 -4.90
C THR A 7 -7.37 2.59 -5.11
N ASP A 8 -8.30 3.51 -5.36
CA ASP A 8 -9.70 3.18 -5.61
C ASP A 8 -9.90 2.39 -6.91
N LYS A 9 -9.14 2.72 -7.97
CA LYS A 9 -9.11 1.89 -9.20
C LYS A 9 -8.63 0.46 -8.94
N ILE A 10 -7.72 0.26 -7.99
CA ILE A 10 -7.27 -1.08 -7.59
C ILE A 10 -8.37 -1.77 -6.77
N ARG A 11 -9.03 -1.06 -5.84
CA ARG A 11 -10.16 -1.61 -5.08
C ARG A 11 -11.29 -2.08 -5.98
N GLU A 12 -11.64 -1.31 -7.00
CA GLU A 12 -12.63 -1.73 -7.99
C GLU A 12 -12.24 -3.05 -8.67
N LYS A 13 -10.96 -3.21 -9.04
CA LYS A 13 -10.45 -4.46 -9.61
C LYS A 13 -10.49 -5.61 -8.62
N ILE A 14 -10.14 -5.39 -7.36
CA ILE A 14 -10.22 -6.41 -6.30
C ILE A 14 -11.67 -6.91 -6.18
N ILE A 15 -12.66 -6.01 -6.15
CA ILE A 15 -14.08 -6.35 -6.06
C ILE A 15 -14.55 -7.10 -7.32
N LYS A 16 -14.25 -6.57 -8.51
CA LYS A 16 -14.63 -7.19 -9.79
C LYS A 16 -14.05 -8.60 -9.97
N SER A 17 -12.81 -8.79 -9.51
CA SER A 17 -12.12 -10.08 -9.58
C SER A 17 -12.45 -11.03 -8.42
N LYS A 18 -13.34 -10.65 -7.49
CA LYS A 18 -13.69 -11.43 -6.29
C LYS A 18 -12.46 -11.82 -5.44
N LEU A 19 -11.45 -10.98 -5.40
CA LEU A 19 -10.26 -11.16 -4.56
C LEU A 19 -10.50 -10.53 -3.20
N ASP A 20 -9.83 -11.02 -2.15
CA ASP A 20 -9.94 -10.44 -0.81
C ASP A 20 -8.96 -9.29 -0.56
N GLY A 21 -7.86 -9.29 -1.29
CA GLY A 21 -6.90 -8.20 -1.27
C GLY A 21 -5.85 -8.30 -2.37
N PHE A 22 -4.98 -7.31 -2.41
CA PHE A 22 -3.89 -7.17 -3.36
C PHE A 22 -2.63 -6.74 -2.62
N LEU A 23 -1.58 -7.56 -2.70
CA LEU A 23 -0.28 -7.26 -2.12
C LEU A 23 0.56 -6.48 -3.14
N ILE A 24 0.83 -5.22 -2.82
CA ILE A 24 1.67 -4.33 -3.62
C ILE A 24 3.11 -4.46 -3.14
N VAL A 25 3.98 -4.90 -4.05
CA VAL A 25 5.40 -5.10 -3.81
C VAL A 25 6.24 -4.18 -4.71
N GLY A 26 7.44 -3.84 -4.24
CA GLY A 26 8.39 -2.99 -4.96
C GLY A 26 8.18 -1.50 -4.69
N GLU A 27 9.29 -0.80 -4.44
CA GLU A 27 9.31 0.58 -3.97
C GLU A 27 8.58 1.54 -4.92
N ASN A 28 8.79 1.40 -6.23
CA ASN A 28 8.15 2.25 -7.24
C ASN A 28 6.62 2.10 -7.23
N ASN A 29 6.11 0.87 -7.09
CA ASN A 29 4.68 0.60 -7.09
C ASN A 29 4.03 1.16 -5.82
N ILE A 30 4.68 0.94 -4.67
CA ILE A 30 4.23 1.45 -3.37
C ILE A 30 4.17 2.98 -3.43
N ARG A 31 5.27 3.63 -3.82
CA ARG A 31 5.34 5.09 -3.95
C ARG A 31 4.28 5.64 -4.92
N TYR A 32 4.09 4.99 -6.06
CA TYR A 32 3.13 5.43 -7.07
C TYR A 32 1.66 5.28 -6.62
N LEU A 33 1.33 4.21 -5.90
CA LEU A 33 -0.04 3.84 -5.56
C LEU A 33 -0.49 4.38 -4.22
N SER A 34 0.31 4.21 -3.16
CA SER A 34 -0.06 4.64 -1.80
C SER A 34 0.45 6.03 -1.44
N GLY A 35 1.41 6.58 -2.19
CA GLY A 35 2.10 7.82 -1.81
C GLY A 35 3.02 7.65 -0.60
N PHE A 36 3.21 6.43 -0.12
CA PHE A 36 4.08 6.14 1.01
C PHE A 36 5.55 6.18 0.59
N PHE A 37 6.36 6.89 1.38
CA PHE A 37 7.79 7.12 1.15
C PHE A 37 8.67 6.41 2.19
N GLY A 38 8.23 5.28 2.74
CA GLY A 38 9.05 4.48 3.65
C GLY A 38 10.35 4.08 2.98
N LYS A 39 11.45 4.53 3.58
CA LYS A 39 12.80 4.40 3.04
C LYS A 39 13.22 2.92 3.04
N GLY A 40 13.02 2.24 1.92
CA GLY A 40 13.80 1.05 1.60
C GLY A 40 13.02 -0.24 1.31
N SER A 41 13.80 -1.22 0.88
CA SER A 41 13.45 -2.52 0.28
C SER A 41 12.72 -3.52 1.19
N GLY A 42 12.01 -3.06 2.23
CA GLY A 42 11.31 -3.90 3.22
C GLY A 42 9.91 -3.41 3.56
N SER A 43 9.30 -2.58 2.70
CA SER A 43 7.91 -2.14 2.83
C SER A 43 7.04 -2.85 1.80
N TRP A 44 5.81 -3.19 2.21
CA TRP A 44 4.75 -3.73 1.38
C TRP A 44 3.44 -3.04 1.74
N VAL A 45 2.53 -2.96 0.77
CA VAL A 45 1.17 -2.47 1.03
C VAL A 45 0.18 -3.59 0.72
N LEU A 46 -0.60 -3.99 1.72
CA LEU A 46 -1.73 -4.87 1.51
C LEU A 46 -2.99 -4.01 1.39
N LEU A 47 -3.58 -4.02 0.20
CA LEU A 47 -4.84 -3.33 -0.05
C LEU A 47 -5.99 -4.33 -0.05
N THR A 48 -7.00 -4.11 0.77
CA THR A 48 -8.25 -4.89 0.77
C THR A 48 -9.38 -4.03 0.23
N LYS A 49 -10.59 -4.61 0.14
CA LYS A 49 -11.80 -3.92 -0.33
C LYS A 49 -12.12 -2.65 0.48
N ASN A 50 -11.73 -2.65 1.75
CA ASN A 50 -12.13 -1.66 2.75
C ASN A 50 -10.98 -1.12 3.59
N GLN A 51 -9.80 -1.73 3.55
CA GLN A 51 -8.66 -1.35 4.39
C GLN A 51 -7.37 -1.30 3.56
N GLN A 52 -6.39 -0.59 4.10
CA GLN A 52 -5.04 -0.53 3.55
C GLN A 52 -4.08 -0.70 4.72
N TYR A 53 -3.19 -1.68 4.60
CA TYR A 53 -2.17 -1.97 5.60
C TYR A 53 -0.80 -1.68 5.02
N LEU A 54 0.01 -0.96 5.79
CA LEU A 54 1.42 -0.87 5.53
C LEU A 54 2.12 -1.96 6.36
N LEU A 55 2.82 -2.85 5.68
CA LEU A 55 3.66 -3.86 6.29
C LEU A 55 5.10 -3.40 6.09
N ALA A 56 5.80 -3.12 7.17
CA ALA A 56 7.20 -2.74 7.13
C ALA A 56 8.00 -3.59 8.12
N ASP A 57 9.26 -3.82 7.78
CA ASP A 57 10.23 -4.41 8.69
C ASP A 57 10.32 -3.62 10.00
N SER A 58 10.50 -4.30 11.13
CA SER A 58 10.52 -3.68 12.46
C SER A 58 11.63 -2.65 12.66
N ARG A 59 12.64 -2.63 11.78
CA ARG A 59 13.65 -1.56 11.74
C ARG A 59 13.05 -0.18 11.45
N PHE A 60 11.82 -0.11 10.95
CA PHE A 60 11.11 1.14 10.63
C PHE A 60 9.88 1.40 11.53
N THR A 61 9.68 0.63 12.62
CA THR A 61 8.51 0.79 13.49
C THR A 61 8.49 2.15 14.20
N GLU A 62 9.66 2.69 14.56
CA GLU A 62 9.74 4.03 15.17
C GLU A 62 9.30 5.12 14.19
N GLN A 63 9.67 5.01 12.91
CA GLN A 63 9.34 6.01 11.89
C GLN A 63 7.86 5.93 11.43
N ALA A 64 7.20 4.78 11.60
CA ALA A 64 5.78 4.58 11.27
C ALA A 64 4.82 5.20 12.29
N ASN A 65 5.27 5.49 13.52
CA ASN A 65 4.48 6.18 14.53
C ASN A 65 4.61 7.71 14.48
N GLU A 66 5.60 8.25 13.76
CA GLU A 66 5.83 9.70 13.64
C GLU A 66 5.25 10.32 12.36
N GLN A 67 4.66 9.54 11.44
CA GLN A 67 4.10 10.00 10.17
C GLN A 67 2.61 9.75 10.02
#